data_AF-A0A7S1DKX0-F1
#
_entry.id   AF-A0A7S1DKX0-F1
#
_cell.length_a   1.000
_cell.length_b   1.000
_cell.length_c   1.000
_cell.angle_alpha   90.00
_cell.angle_beta   90.00
_cell.angle_gamma   90.00
#
_symmetry.space_group_name_H-M   'P 1'
#
loop_
_entity.id
_entity.type
_entity.pdbx_description
1 polymer ?
#
loop_
_entity_poly.entity_id
_entity_poly.type
_entity_poly.pdbx_seq_one_letter_code
_entity_poly.pdbx_strand_id
1 'polypeptide(L)'
;AHRPDLVAVGLVSQIDPLGDEGCVALHGALREHGNRVREVRLHFSEARGPCYARYLAQRLHSGERYYLQIDSHMRFSEGWDSFLVSELKACPSQRPVLTSYP
;
A
#
# COMPACT_ATOMS: atom_id res chain seq x y z
N ALA A 1 -10.32 2.18 -9.49
CA ALA A 1 -10.48 0.77 -9.08
C ALA A 1 -11.91 0.35 -9.42
N HIS A 2 -12.08 -0.77 -10.13
CA HIS A 2 -13.39 -1.33 -10.47
C HIS A 2 -13.97 -2.22 -9.35
N ARG A 3 -13.12 -2.69 -8.44
CA ARG A 3 -13.39 -3.59 -7.33
C ARG A 3 -12.84 -3.02 -6.00
N PRO A 4 -13.32 -1.85 -5.56
CA PRO A 4 -12.84 -1.20 -4.34
C PRO A 4 -13.08 -2.03 -3.06
N ASP A 5 -13.98 -3.00 -3.11
CA ASP A 5 -14.22 -3.99 -2.05
C ASP A 5 -13.00 -4.86 -1.74
N LEU A 6 -12.10 -5.05 -2.72
CA LEU A 6 -10.88 -5.84 -2.57
C LEU A 6 -9.69 -5.02 -2.04
N VAL A 7 -9.86 -3.71 -1.85
CA VAL A 7 -8.76 -2.79 -1.55
C VAL A 7 -8.70 -2.52 -0.05
N ALA A 8 -7.63 -3.00 0.57
CA ALA A 8 -7.12 -2.53 1.86
C ALA A 8 -5.69 -2.02 1.67
N VAL A 9 -5.31 -0.99 2.43
CA VAL A 9 -4.05 -0.27 2.29
C VAL A 9 -3.25 -0.39 3.58
N GLY A 10 -2.02 -0.89 3.46
CA GLY A 10 -0.98 -0.73 4.48
C GLY A 10 -0.06 0.42 4.10
N LEU A 11 0.02 1.45 4.94
CA LEU A 11 0.82 2.64 4.72
C LEU A 11 1.96 2.70 5.75
N VAL A 12 3.16 2.99 5.28
CA VAL A 12 4.29 3.35 6.14
C VAL A 12 4.64 4.79 5.86
N SER A 13 4.45 5.64 6.85
CA SER A 13 4.68 7.07 6.75
C SER A 13 5.90 7.47 7.56
N GLN A 14 6.85 8.13 6.90
CA GLN A 14 8.11 8.60 7.47
C GLN A 14 8.12 10.13 7.35
N ILE A 15 7.68 10.81 8.40
CA ILE A 15 7.41 12.26 8.35
C ILE A 15 7.99 12.98 9.56
N ASP A 16 8.20 14.28 9.44
CA ASP A 16 8.29 15.20 10.57
C ASP A 16 6.88 15.71 10.90
N PRO A 17 6.30 15.38 12.07
CA PRO A 17 4.98 15.87 12.44
C PRO A 17 4.86 17.40 12.50
N LEU A 18 5.97 18.13 12.69
CA LEU A 18 6.01 19.59 12.72
C LEU A 18 6.31 20.20 11.34
N GLY A 19 7.05 19.48 10.50
CA GLY A 19 7.44 19.93 9.16
C GLY A 19 6.47 19.54 8.04
N ASP A 20 5.71 18.44 8.23
CA ASP A 20 4.88 17.82 7.20
C ASP A 20 3.39 17.91 7.54
N GLU A 21 2.90 19.12 7.85
CA GLU A 21 1.51 19.36 8.28
C GLU A 21 0.47 18.75 7.31
N GLY A 22 0.74 18.81 6.00
CA GLY A 22 -0.12 18.20 4.98
C GLY A 22 -0.24 16.68 5.10
N CYS A 23 0.85 15.99 5.44
CA CYS A 23 0.84 14.55 5.71
C CYS A 23 0.10 14.25 7.00
N VAL A 24 0.27 15.07 8.04
CA VAL A 24 -0.47 14.93 9.30
C VAL A 24 -1.98 15.07 9.08
N ALA A 25 -2.41 16.06 8.28
CA ALA A 25 -3.80 16.25 7.92
C ALA A 25 -4.36 15.05 7.14
N LEU A 26 -3.62 14.55 6.14
CA LEU A 26 -3.97 13.34 5.40
C LEU A 26 -4.19 12.15 6.35
N HIS A 27 -3.27 11.94 7.29
CA HIS A 27 -3.38 10.87 8.26
C HIS A 27 -4.61 10.99 9.18
N GLY A 28 -5.07 12.22 9.44
CA GLY A 28 -6.35 12.46 10.12
C GLY A 28 -7.52 11.98 9.27
N ALA A 29 -7.56 12.38 8.00
CA ALA A 29 -8.61 11.99 7.06
C ALA A 29 -8.65 10.46 6.81
N LEU A 30 -7.49 9.79 6.77
CA LEU A 30 -7.43 8.34 6.56
C LEU A 30 -8.14 7.53 7.64
N ARG A 31 -8.34 8.09 8.85
CA ARG A 31 -9.11 7.43 9.92
C ARG A 31 -10.57 7.19 9.55
N GLU A 32 -11.13 7.99 8.65
CA GLU A 32 -12.50 7.83 8.14
C GLU A 32 -12.67 6.52 7.35
N HIS A 33 -11.57 5.96 6.82
CA HIS A 33 -11.57 4.67 6.14
C HIS A 33 -11.48 3.46 7.08
N GLY A 34 -11.49 3.69 8.40
CA GLY A 34 -11.59 2.64 9.41
C GLY A 34 -10.49 1.58 9.29
N ASN A 35 -10.87 0.31 9.30
CA ASN A 35 -9.92 -0.81 9.23
C ASN A 35 -9.35 -1.09 7.83
N ARG A 36 -9.80 -0.37 6.80
CA ARG A 36 -9.29 -0.52 5.42
C ARG A 36 -7.95 0.14 5.21
N VAL A 37 -7.59 1.10 6.07
CA VAL A 37 -6.27 1.73 6.07
C VAL A 37 -5.59 1.42 7.39
N ARG A 38 -4.43 0.79 7.31
CA ARG A 38 -3.57 0.51 8.47
C ARG A 38 -2.26 1.23 8.27
N GLU A 39 -1.71 1.76 9.34
CA GLU A 39 -0.60 2.69 9.23
C GLU A 39 0.47 2.42 10.27
N VAL A 40 1.74 2.51 9.85
CA VAL A 40 2.89 2.68 10.73
C VAL A 40 3.45 4.08 10.49
N ARG A 41 3.59 4.86 11.55
CA ARG A 41 4.22 6.18 11.52
C ARG A 41 5.59 6.11 12.18
N LEU A 42 6.57 6.72 11.55
CA LEU A 42 7.93 6.88 12.06
C LEU A 42 8.35 8.33 11.84
N HIS A 43 9.22 8.82 12.72
CA HIS A 43 9.90 10.07 12.42
C HIS A 43 10.84 9.85 11.22
N PHE A 44 10.96 10.82 10.30
CA PHE A 44 11.79 10.64 9.09
C PHE A 44 13.25 10.28 9.41
N SER A 45 13.79 10.76 10.53
CA SER A 45 15.16 10.45 10.98
C SER A 45 15.36 8.98 11.40
N GLU A 46 14.27 8.23 11.65
CA GLU A 46 14.31 6.81 11.97
C GLU A 46 14.21 5.91 10.73
N ALA A 47 14.09 6.51 9.53
CA ALA A 47 14.02 5.78 8.29
C ALA A 47 15.31 4.97 8.04
N ARG A 48 15.15 3.70 7.65
CA ARG A 48 16.26 2.76 7.35
C ARG A 48 16.24 2.30 5.90
N GLY A 49 15.73 3.14 5.01
CA GLY A 49 15.58 2.85 3.60
C GLY A 49 14.37 1.96 3.24
N PRO A 50 14.21 1.65 1.94
CA PRO A 50 12.99 1.03 1.41
C PRO A 50 12.79 -0.42 1.87
N CYS A 51 13.86 -1.18 2.12
CA CYS A 51 13.74 -2.56 2.60
C CYS A 51 13.06 -2.63 3.97
N TYR A 52 13.44 -1.71 4.88
CA TYR A 52 12.81 -1.63 6.20
C TYR A 52 11.36 -1.15 6.10
N ALA A 53 11.07 -0.15 5.26
CA ALA A 53 9.71 0.30 5.02
C ALA A 53 8.81 -0.84 4.48
N ARG A 54 9.29 -1.63 3.50
CA ARG A 54 8.55 -2.80 3.00
C ARG A 54 8.35 -3.86 4.07
N TYR A 55 9.35 -4.12 4.90
CA TYR A 55 9.22 -5.04 6.02
C TYR A 55 8.08 -4.62 6.95
N LEU A 56 8.00 -3.34 7.30
CA LEU A 56 6.90 -2.80 8.12
C LEU A 56 5.56 -2.91 7.40
N ALA A 57 5.50 -2.52 6.12
CA ALA A 57 4.28 -2.58 5.32
C ALA A 57 3.72 -4.01 5.18
N GLN A 58 4.59 -5.00 4.98
CA GLN A 58 4.19 -6.42 4.89
C GLN A 58 3.50 -6.91 6.16
N ARG A 59 3.87 -6.38 7.33
CA ARG A 59 3.23 -6.74 8.61
C ARG A 59 1.84 -6.13 8.79
N LEU A 60 1.43 -5.22 7.91
CA LEU A 60 0.08 -4.66 7.89
C LEU A 60 -0.91 -5.51 7.10
N HIS A 61 -0.43 -6.53 6.36
CA HIS A 61 -1.28 -7.54 5.74
C HIS A 61 -1.97 -8.36 6.84
N SER A 62 -3.28 -8.49 6.75
CA SER A 62 -4.16 -9.10 7.75
C SER A 62 -4.99 -10.23 7.12
N GLY A 63 -4.42 -10.94 6.15
CA GLY A 63 -5.11 -12.04 5.47
C GLY A 63 -5.91 -11.64 4.23
N GLU A 64 -5.66 -10.45 3.67
CA GLU A 64 -6.24 -10.05 2.39
C GLU A 64 -5.89 -11.07 1.29
N ARG A 65 -6.85 -11.33 0.39
CA ARG A 65 -6.71 -12.33 -0.67
C ARG A 65 -5.55 -12.07 -1.62
N TYR A 66 -5.26 -10.80 -1.88
CA TYR A 66 -4.21 -10.35 -2.79
C TYR A 66 -3.21 -9.49 -2.03
N TYR A 67 -1.97 -9.48 -2.51
CA TYR A 67 -0.91 -8.61 -2.00
C TYR A 67 -0.34 -7.83 -3.18
N LEU A 68 -0.35 -6.50 -3.08
CA LEU A 68 0.24 -5.60 -4.05
C LEU A 68 1.20 -4.66 -3.30
N GLN A 69 2.46 -4.64 -3.72
CA GLN A 69 3.46 -3.71 -3.22
C GLN A 69 3.77 -2.68 -4.31
N ILE A 70 3.67 -1.40 -3.96
CA ILE A 70 4.00 -0.28 -4.84
C ILE A 70 4.81 0.77 -4.07
N ASP A 71 5.47 1.66 -4.81
CA ASP A 71 6.16 2.80 -4.24
C ASP A 71 5.22 4.02 -4.15
N SER A 72 5.51 4.95 -3.23
CA SER A 72 4.66 6.13 -2.96
C SER A 72 4.53 7.12 -4.13
N HIS A 73 5.43 7.04 -5.13
CA HIS A 73 5.40 7.89 -6.32
C HIS A 73 4.58 7.30 -7.47
N MET A 74 4.08 6.06 -7.32
CA MET A 74 3.29 5.41 -8.35
C MET A 74 1.84 5.92 -8.37
N ARG A 75 1.20 5.83 -9.54
CA ARG A 75 -0.21 6.16 -9.73
C ARG A 75 -0.95 4.98 -10.32
N PHE A 76 -2.20 4.82 -9.94
CA PHE A 76 -3.06 3.78 -10.46
C PHE A 76 -3.72 4.23 -11.76
N SER A 77 -3.69 3.38 -12.79
CA SER A 77 -4.54 3.53 -13.97
C SER A 77 -6.00 3.21 -13.63
N GLU A 78 -6.92 3.65 -14.48
CA GLU A 78 -8.30 3.21 -14.38
C GLU A 78 -8.40 1.68 -14.54
N GLY A 79 -9.23 1.03 -13.73
CA GLY A 79 -9.40 -0.43 -13.76
C GLY A 79 -8.19 -1.29 -13.37
N TRP A 80 -7.15 -0.70 -12.77
CA TRP A 80 -5.89 -1.38 -12.41
C TRP A 80 -6.08 -2.72 -11.67
N ASP A 81 -7.04 -2.77 -10.75
CA ASP A 81 -7.32 -3.90 -9.87
C ASP A 81 -7.92 -5.08 -10.62
N SER A 82 -8.90 -4.82 -11.48
CA SER A 82 -9.47 -5.85 -12.36
C SER A 82 -8.40 -6.40 -13.32
N PHE A 83 -7.56 -5.52 -13.87
CA PHE A 83 -6.45 -5.91 -14.74
C PHE A 83 -5.46 -6.84 -14.04
N LEU A 84 -4.94 -6.46 -12.86
CA LEU A 84 -4.00 -7.31 -12.13
C LEU A 84 -4.61 -8.66 -11.73
N VAL A 85 -5.90 -8.68 -11.34
CA VAL A 85 -6.60 -9.92 -11.01
C VAL A 85 -6.79 -10.82 -12.24
N SER A 86 -7.05 -10.26 -13.43
CA SER A 86 -7.13 -11.07 -14.66
C SER A 86 -5.77 -11.64 -15.04
N GLU A 87 -4.71 -10.85 -14.95
CA GLU A 87 -3.33 -11.31 -15.24
C GLU A 87 -2.90 -12.44 -14.30
N LEU A 88 -3.18 -12.31 -13.00
CA LEU A 88 -2.92 -13.38 -12.02
C LEU A 88 -3.68 -14.67 -12.37
N LYS A 89 -4.94 -14.58 -12.82
CA LYS A 89 -5.76 -15.76 -13.20
C LYS A 89 -5.30 -16.43 -14.48
N ALA A 90 -4.66 -15.68 -15.39
CA ALA A 90 -4.13 -16.22 -16.64
C ALA A 90 -2.83 -17.04 -16.42
N CYS A 91 -2.17 -16.86 -15.28
CA CYS A 91 -0.96 -17.60 -14.94
C CYS A 91 -1.28 -19.06 -14.57
N PRO A 92 -0.49 -20.06 -15.02
CA PRO A 92 -0.75 -21.48 -14.74
C PRO A 92 -0.42 -21.90 -13.30
N SER A 93 0.12 -21.00 -12.48
CA SER A 93 0.53 -21.27 -11.09
C SER A 93 -0.62 -21.07 -10.12
N GLN A 94 -0.69 -21.89 -9.06
CA GLN A 94 -1.61 -21.72 -7.95
C GLN A 94 -1.28 -20.49 -7.07
N ARG A 95 -0.03 -20.01 -7.11
CA ARG A 95 0.45 -18.82 -6.39
C ARG A 95 1.28 -17.94 -7.33
N PRO A 96 0.63 -17.30 -8.32
CA PRO A 96 1.35 -16.50 -9.31
C PRO A 96 1.84 -15.18 -8.69
N VAL A 97 2.94 -14.67 -9.24
CA VAL A 97 3.51 -13.37 -8.88
C VAL A 97 3.64 -12.56 -10.15
N LEU A 98 3.04 -11.38 -10.17
CA LEU A 98 3.26 -10.39 -11.21
C LEU A 98 4.38 -9.45 -10.75
N THR A 99 5.31 -9.14 -11.64
CA THR A 99 6.40 -8.21 -11.37
C THR A 99 6.61 -7.31 -12.58
N SER A 100 6.96 -6.06 -12.31
CA SER A 100 7.31 -5.06 -13.32
C SER A 100 8.32 -4.09 -12.72
N TYR A 101 9.03 -3.39 -13.60
CA TYR A 101 9.78 -2.21 -13.21
C TYR A 101 8.86 -0.96 -13.25
N PRO A 102 9.03 0.02 -12.34
CA PRO A 102 8.28 1.28 -12.37
C PRO A 102 8.45 2.10 -13.66
#